data_AF-A0A931LIT2-F1
#
_entry.id   AF-A0A931LIT2-F1
#
_cell.length_a   1.000
_cell.length_b   1.000
_cell.length_c   1.000
_cell.angle_alpha   90.00
_cell.angle_beta   90.00
_cell.angle_gamma   90.00
#
_symmetry.space_group_name_H-M   'P 1'
#
loop_
_entity.id
_entity.type
_entity.pdbx_description
1 polymer ?
#
loop_
_entity_poly.entity_id
_entity_poly.type
_entity_poly.pdbx_seq_one_letter_code
_entity_poly.pdbx_strand_id
1 'polypeptide(L)'
;MDFACLEAMVREREARGERAPAPDDPRDREEYGRRVTAFLERVRVALVAELTDEQRAQLGAHATAPRPTDVGGALAVQVALAKLLPDYWQRFDAVRLAPGTAASGRESRRLIDWLLGR
;
A
#
# COMPACT_ATOMS: atom_id res chain seq x y z
N MET A 1 9.74 6.12 -2.90
CA MET A 1 8.35 5.74 -2.55
C MET A 1 7.64 5.49 -3.86
N ASP A 2 7.41 4.22 -4.18
CA ASP A 2 6.98 3.79 -5.51
C ASP A 2 5.46 3.73 -5.60
N PHE A 3 4.92 4.10 -6.77
CA PHE A 3 3.51 4.47 -7.00
C PHE A 3 2.65 3.31 -7.54
N ALA A 4 3.02 2.07 -7.21
CA ALA A 4 2.44 0.86 -7.79
C ALA A 4 0.89 0.82 -7.78
N CYS A 5 0.25 1.32 -6.72
CA CYS A 5 -1.22 1.35 -6.64
C CYS A 5 -1.85 2.33 -7.64
N LEU A 6 -1.20 3.46 -7.92
CA LEU A 6 -1.67 4.44 -8.90
C LEU A 6 -1.38 3.99 -10.32
N GLU A 7 -0.20 3.41 -10.58
CA GLU A 7 0.16 2.84 -11.88
C GLU A 7 -0.81 1.71 -12.28
N ALA A 8 -1.14 0.81 -11.32
CA ALA A 8 -2.14 -0.22 -11.55
C ALA A 8 -3.53 0.37 -11.86
N MET A 9 -3.91 1.46 -11.19
CA MET A 9 -5.18 2.17 -11.44
C MET A 9 -5.22 2.81 -12.83
N VAL A 10 -4.12 3.45 -13.25
CA VAL A 10 -3.97 4.01 -14.60
C VAL A 10 -4.10 2.91 -15.64
N ARG A 11 -3.35 1.82 -15.53
CA ARG A 11 -3.37 0.72 -16.50
C ARG A 11 -4.73 0.04 -16.61
N GLU A 12 -5.42 -0.18 -15.50
CA GLU A 12 -6.78 -0.72 -15.51
C GLU A 12 -7.75 0.20 -16.26
N ARG A 13 -7.65 1.52 -16.06
CA ARG A 13 -8.52 2.50 -16.72
C ARG A 13 -8.19 2.64 -18.20
N GLU A 14 -6.90 2.66 -18.55
CA GLU A 14 -6.46 2.62 -19.96
C GLU A 14 -6.99 1.39 -20.69
N ALA A 15 -6.93 0.21 -20.06
CA ALA A 15 -7.47 -1.02 -20.62
C ALA A 15 -9.00 -0.98 -20.83
N ARG A 16 -9.71 -0.13 -20.08
CA ARG A 16 -11.17 0.10 -20.20
C ARG A 16 -11.50 1.32 -21.08
N GLY A 17 -10.51 2.03 -21.63
CA GLY A 17 -10.71 3.27 -22.39
C GLY A 17 -11.22 4.44 -21.54
N GLU A 18 -11.04 4.37 -20.22
CA GLU A 18 -11.46 5.41 -19.28
C GLU A 18 -10.40 6.50 -19.15
N ARG A 19 -10.80 7.67 -18.65
CA ARG A 19 -9.85 8.75 -18.37
C ARG A 19 -8.86 8.36 -17.27
N ALA A 20 -7.64 8.89 -17.39
CA ALA A 20 -6.67 8.78 -16.32
C ALA A 20 -7.21 9.41 -15.01
N PRO A 21 -6.77 8.90 -13.85
CA PRO A 21 -7.07 9.49 -12.55
C PRO A 21 -6.58 10.94 -12.45
N ALA A 22 -7.44 11.84 -12.00
CA ALA A 22 -7.10 13.24 -11.76
C ALA A 22 -6.84 13.45 -10.26
N PRO A 23 -5.78 14.18 -9.88
CA PRO A 23 -5.47 14.37 -8.47
C PRO A 23 -6.56 15.21 -7.79
N ASP A 24 -7.12 16.19 -8.50
CA ASP A 24 -8.17 17.06 -7.94
C ASP A 24 -9.56 16.45 -7.92
N ASP A 25 -9.73 15.23 -8.44
CA ASP A 25 -10.99 14.51 -8.35
C ASP A 25 -11.07 13.76 -7.00
N PRO A 26 -12.05 14.08 -6.13
CA PRO A 26 -12.19 13.44 -4.83
C PRO A 26 -12.49 11.94 -4.93
N ARG A 27 -13.14 11.47 -6.00
CA ARG A 27 -13.42 10.04 -6.23
C ARG A 27 -12.15 9.28 -6.59
N ASP A 28 -11.28 9.89 -7.41
CA ASP A 28 -10.00 9.28 -7.77
C ASP A 28 -9.06 9.21 -6.55
N ARG A 29 -9.06 10.25 -5.69
CA ARG A 29 -8.36 10.23 -4.40
C ARG A 29 -8.90 9.14 -3.47
N GLU A 30 -10.22 8.99 -3.38
CA GLU A 30 -10.85 7.94 -2.56
C GLU A 30 -10.49 6.54 -3.07
N GLU A 31 -10.58 6.31 -4.39
CA GLU A 31 -10.23 5.02 -5.00
C GLU A 31 -8.75 4.68 -4.74
N TYR A 32 -7.85 5.64 -4.95
CA TYR A 32 -6.44 5.47 -4.64
C TYR A 32 -6.22 5.13 -3.16
N GLY A 33 -6.87 5.85 -2.24
CA GLY A 33 -6.82 5.58 -0.81
C GLY A 33 -7.27 4.16 -0.47
N ARG A 34 -8.39 3.70 -1.04
CA ARG A 34 -8.88 2.33 -0.85
C ARG A 34 -7.90 1.27 -1.37
N ARG A 35 -7.28 1.51 -2.53
CA ARG A 35 -6.26 0.61 -3.11
C ARG A 35 -5.02 0.53 -2.22
N VAL A 36 -4.53 1.67 -1.73
CA VAL A 36 -3.39 1.74 -0.80
C VAL A 36 -3.71 1.01 0.50
N THR A 37 -4.85 1.32 1.13
CA THR A 37 -5.28 0.64 2.37
C THR A 37 -5.42 -0.87 2.18
N ALA A 38 -5.97 -1.33 1.05
CA ALA A 38 -6.07 -2.75 0.73
C ALA A 38 -4.70 -3.42 0.53
N PHE A 39 -3.75 -2.73 -0.11
CA PHE A 39 -2.39 -3.23 -0.26
C PHE A 39 -1.67 -3.34 1.09
N LEU A 40 -1.72 -2.29 1.91
CA LEU A 40 -1.10 -2.29 3.24
C LEU A 40 -1.71 -3.34 4.16
N GLU A 41 -3.02 -3.60 4.04
CA GLU A 41 -3.67 -4.68 4.77
C GLU A 41 -3.14 -6.06 4.35
N ARG A 42 -2.92 -6.29 3.05
CA ARG A 42 -2.31 -7.53 2.55
C ARG A 42 -0.92 -7.73 3.13
N VAL A 43 -0.10 -6.68 3.15
CA VAL A 43 1.23 -6.72 3.77
C VAL A 43 1.10 -7.06 5.25
N ARG A 44 0.19 -6.40 5.99
CA ARG A 44 -0.04 -6.68 7.41
C ARG A 44 -0.36 -8.16 7.62
N VAL A 45 -1.33 -8.71 6.89
CA VAL A 45 -1.76 -10.11 7.04
C VAL A 45 -0.61 -11.07 6.76
N ALA A 46 0.15 -10.85 5.68
CA ALA A 46 1.29 -11.69 5.34
C ALA A 46 2.37 -11.67 6.44
N LEU A 47 2.74 -10.48 6.92
CA LEU A 47 3.79 -10.34 7.93
C LEU A 47 3.35 -10.86 9.30
N VAL A 48 2.10 -10.60 9.73
CA VAL A 48 1.55 -11.06 11.02
C VAL A 48 1.47 -12.58 11.10
N ALA A 49 1.22 -13.25 9.96
CA ALA A 49 1.20 -14.72 9.88
C ALA A 49 2.57 -15.34 10.19
N GLU A 50 3.67 -14.63 9.91
CA GLU A 50 5.05 -15.10 10.13
C GLU A 50 5.66 -14.63 11.46
N LEU A 51 4.92 -13.89 12.29
CA LEU A 51 5.40 -13.44 13.60
C LEU A 51 5.39 -14.58 14.62
N THR A 52 6.42 -14.59 15.48
CA THR A 52 6.40 -15.39 16.71
C THR A 52 5.35 -14.87 17.69
N ASP A 53 4.97 -15.68 18.68
CA ASP A 53 3.99 -15.26 19.70
C ASP A 53 4.48 -14.06 20.52
N GLU A 54 5.78 -13.99 20.80
CA GLU A 54 6.41 -12.84 21.49
C GLU A 54 6.32 -11.56 20.65
N GLN A 55 6.65 -11.65 19.35
CA GLN A 55 6.53 -10.54 18.42
C GLN A 55 5.07 -10.10 18.24
N ARG A 56 4.13 -11.05 18.19
CA ARG A 56 2.70 -10.77 18.11
C ARG A 56 2.18 -10.06 19.36
N ALA A 57 2.64 -10.47 20.54
CA ALA A 57 2.33 -9.79 21.80
C ALA A 57 2.89 -8.36 21.83
N GLN A 58 4.11 -8.15 21.32
CA GLN A 58 4.72 -6.81 21.25
C GLN A 58 4.04 -5.89 20.23
N LEU A 59 3.54 -6.43 19.11
CA LEU A 59 2.70 -5.70 18.17
C LEU A 59 1.34 -5.32 18.79
N GLY A 60 0.89 -6.09 19.78
CA GLY A 60 -0.23 -5.78 20.67
C GLY A 60 -1.52 -5.56 19.89
N ALA A 61 -2.20 -4.44 20.16
CA ALA A 61 -3.47 -4.11 19.51
C ALA A 61 -3.36 -4.03 17.98
N HIS A 62 -2.20 -3.74 17.39
CA HIS A 62 -2.05 -3.70 15.93
C HIS A 62 -2.09 -5.09 15.28
N ALA A 63 -1.79 -6.16 16.02
CA ALA A 63 -1.91 -7.53 15.54
C ALA A 63 -3.38 -7.96 15.43
N THR A 64 -4.20 -7.55 16.40
CA THR A 64 -5.59 -8.00 16.56
C THR A 64 -6.62 -6.96 16.14
N ALA A 65 -6.20 -5.74 15.80
CA ALA A 65 -7.10 -4.66 15.39
C ALA A 65 -7.89 -5.06 14.13
N PRO A 66 -9.14 -4.57 14.02
CA PRO A 66 -9.89 -4.68 12.78
C PRO A 66 -9.14 -3.99 11.63
N ARG A 67 -9.44 -4.43 10.41
CA ARG A 67 -8.86 -3.88 9.19
C ARG A 67 -8.97 -2.33 9.20
N PRO A 68 -7.86 -1.60 8.97
CA PRO A 68 -7.90 -0.15 8.88
C PRO A 68 -8.79 0.29 7.70
N THR A 69 -9.59 1.33 7.93
CA THR A 69 -10.53 1.88 6.94
C THR A 69 -9.94 3.04 6.13
N ASP A 70 -8.87 3.64 6.63
CA ASP A 70 -8.15 4.75 5.98
C ASP A 70 -6.64 4.47 5.85
N VAL A 71 -5.96 5.31 5.08
CA VAL A 71 -4.53 5.16 4.78
C VAL A 71 -3.65 5.43 6.01
N GLY A 72 -4.03 6.39 6.86
CA GLY A 72 -3.28 6.75 8.07
C GLY A 72 -3.27 5.60 9.09
N GLY A 73 -4.43 5.00 9.34
CA GLY A 73 -4.54 3.81 10.19
C GLY A 73 -3.71 2.64 9.65
N ALA A 74 -3.74 2.41 8.33
CA ALA A 74 -2.94 1.35 7.70
C ALA A 74 -1.43 1.61 7.80
N LEU A 75 -0.99 2.86 7.62
CA LEU A 75 0.42 3.25 7.77
C LEU A 75 0.91 3.12 9.22
N ALA A 76 0.09 3.47 10.21
CA ALA A 76 0.46 3.33 11.61
C ALA A 76 0.83 1.87 11.97
N VAL A 77 0.06 0.91 11.45
CA VAL A 77 0.36 -0.52 11.62
C VAL A 77 1.68 -0.91 10.94
N GLN A 78 1.93 -0.41 9.72
CA GLN A 78 3.21 -0.67 9.04
C GLN A 78 4.41 -0.09 9.79
N VAL A 79 4.27 1.10 10.38
CA VAL A 79 5.31 1.71 11.22
C VAL A 79 5.58 0.85 12.45
N ALA A 80 4.54 0.29 13.08
CA ALA A 80 4.72 -0.63 14.20
C ALA A 80 5.46 -1.91 13.79
N LEU A 81 5.09 -2.51 12.65
CA LEU A 81 5.77 -3.68 12.08
C LEU A 81 7.23 -3.38 11.74
N ALA A 82 7.52 -2.22 11.15
CA ALA A 82 8.88 -1.81 10.81
C ALA A 82 9.78 -1.59 12.04
N LYS A 83 9.20 -1.17 13.17
CA LYS A 83 9.94 -1.07 14.44
C LYS A 83 10.23 -2.43 15.06
N LEU A 84 9.39 -3.43 14.80
CA LEU A 84 9.49 -4.77 15.35
C LEU A 84 10.41 -5.67 14.52
N LEU A 85 10.37 -5.54 13.19
CA LEU A 85 11.06 -6.40 12.25
C LEU A 85 12.25 -5.67 11.61
N PRO A 86 13.50 -6.10 11.88
CA PRO A 86 14.69 -5.48 11.28
C PRO A 86 14.75 -5.67 9.76
N ASP A 87 14.19 -6.76 9.26
CA ASP A 87 14.09 -7.11 7.83
C ASP A 87 12.74 -6.71 7.20
N TYR A 88 11.97 -5.83 7.85
CA TYR A 88 10.64 -5.37 7.38
C TYR A 88 10.63 -5.00 5.89
N TRP A 89 11.61 -4.21 5.44
CA TRP A 89 11.66 -3.74 4.05
C TRP A 89 11.81 -4.88 3.04
N GLN A 90 12.54 -5.95 3.39
CA GLN A 90 12.70 -7.11 2.53
C GLN A 90 11.38 -7.90 2.43
N ARG A 91 10.69 -8.11 3.56
CA ARG A 91 9.37 -8.79 3.56
C ARG A 91 8.30 -7.99 2.83
N PHE A 92 8.30 -6.67 3.02
CA PHE A 92 7.43 -5.77 2.27
C PHE A 92 7.64 -5.92 0.76
N ASP A 93 8.90 -5.93 0.33
CA ASP A 93 9.24 -6.06 -1.10
C ASP A 93 8.83 -7.42 -1.67
N ALA A 94 8.99 -8.49 -0.91
CA ALA A 94 8.53 -9.82 -1.29
C ALA A 94 7.01 -9.87 -1.53
N VAL A 95 6.22 -9.24 -0.65
CA VAL A 95 4.76 -9.12 -0.85
C VAL A 95 4.42 -8.22 -2.03
N ARG A 96 5.21 -7.15 -2.25
CA ARG A 96 5.03 -6.20 -3.37
C ARG A 96 5.31 -6.83 -4.73
N LEU A 97 6.29 -7.73 -4.82
CA LEU A 97 6.71 -8.38 -6.07
C LEU A 97 5.95 -9.69 -6.35
N ALA A 98 5.12 -10.16 -5.43
CA ALA A 98 4.34 -11.39 -5.62
C ALA A 98 3.44 -11.29 -6.87
N PRO A 99 3.41 -12.31 -7.74
CA PRO A 99 2.62 -12.26 -8.98
C PRO A 99 1.14 -11.97 -8.69
N GLY A 100 0.60 -10.93 -9.34
CA GLY A 100 -0.73 -10.35 -9.04
C GLY A 100 -0.70 -8.87 -8.63
N THR A 101 0.48 -8.29 -8.44
CA THR A 101 0.71 -6.84 -8.22
C THR A 101 1.55 -6.28 -9.37
N ALA A 102 0.90 -5.93 -10.48
CA ALA A 102 1.61 -5.34 -11.62
C ALA A 102 2.22 -3.98 -11.24
N ALA A 103 3.54 -3.88 -11.26
CA ALA A 103 4.26 -2.59 -11.23
C ALA A 103 5.52 -2.70 -12.12
N SER A 104 5.61 -1.85 -13.15
CA SER A 104 6.81 -1.68 -13.96
C SER A 104 7.36 -0.27 -13.70
N GLY A 105 8.41 -0.17 -12.88
CA GLY A 105 8.92 1.10 -12.37
C GLY A 105 9.63 2.00 -13.38
N ARG A 106 8.92 2.60 -14.34
CA ARG A 106 9.51 3.59 -15.27
C ARG A 106 8.82 4.96 -15.34
N GLU A 107 7.77 5.21 -14.56
CA GLU A 107 6.98 6.46 -14.65
C GLU A 107 7.01 7.35 -13.39
N SER A 108 7.98 7.15 -12.48
CA SER A 108 8.02 7.80 -11.16
C SER A 108 8.11 9.33 -11.14
N ARG A 109 8.40 10.01 -12.26
CA ARG A 109 8.62 11.48 -12.26
C ARG A 109 7.35 12.30 -12.49
N ARG A 110 6.47 11.87 -13.40
CA ARG A 110 5.16 12.52 -13.64
C ARG A 110 4.19 12.32 -12.45
N LEU A 111 4.42 11.26 -11.67
CA LEU A 111 3.62 10.88 -10.51
C LEU A 111 3.90 11.74 -9.26
N ILE A 112 5.11 12.31 -9.15
CA ILE A 112 5.45 13.27 -8.08
C ILE A 112 4.74 14.60 -8.33
N ASP A 113 4.75 15.09 -9.57
CA ASP A 113 4.01 16.30 -9.95
C ASP A 113 2.48 16.11 -9.75
N TRP A 114 1.93 14.92 -10.05
CA TRP A 114 0.52 14.58 -9.75
C TRP A 114 0.16 14.66 -8.27
N LEU A 115 0.99 14.12 -7.36
CA LEU A 115 0.74 14.23 -5.92
C LEU A 115 0.89 15.66 -5.39
N LEU A 116 1.75 16.45 -6.02
CA LEU A 116 2.05 17.83 -5.61
C LEU A 116 1.14 18.87 -6.30
N GLY A 117 0.24 18.46 -7.19
CA GLY A 117 -0.64 19.37 -7.92
C GLY A 117 0.12 20.32 -8.86
N ARG A 118 1.21 19.85 -9.47
CA ARG A 118 2.08 20.63 -10.35
C ARG A 118 2.09 20.13 -11.79
#